data_AF-A0A6J6KIT6-F1
#
_entry.id   AF-A0A6J6KIT6-F1
#
_cell.length_a   1.000
_cell.length_b   1.000
_cell.length_c   1.000
_cell.angle_alpha   90.00
_cell.angle_beta   90.00
_cell.angle_gamma   90.00
#
_symmetry.space_group_name_H-M   'P 1'
#
loop_
_entity.id
_entity.type
_entity.pdbx_description
1 polymer ?
#
loop_
_entity_poly.entity_id
_entity_poly.type
_entity_poly.pdbx_seq_one_letter_code
_entity_poly.pdbx_strand_id
1 'polypeptide(L)'
;MSDKRTGGKKPAKSDFILTFKKALLNIKALPKYFYTRYIKKPVAVKSKIVFVVSFPRSGTHAIGSLLSNEEVGFRYYGEFFIFNAWNSQIERINRFYPFFSLRYSLNLRKQRKAWKYFKFETTSLDAHRTMAAIQSLPGVHIIKIFPQHLTDPVLQSIIAEFKPHIIFLRRNHLDRFVSHKKANASGKWHTASTSDLVIDLDPREFDTFITNYNKFYTDYFHFAKEQGCPILDVDFVDLHNPEKVREIQKFAQFENFSNWEKLTLAPTTVKQDRSSKVQEDFLAKTGKTHADFEFKAVK
;
A
#
# COMPACT_ATOMS: atom_id res chain seq x y z
N MET A 1 -23.19 -6.35 26.26
CA MET A 1 -24.64 -6.46 26.06
C MET A 1 -25.13 -5.30 25.19
N SER A 2 -25.66 -5.61 24.02
CA SER A 2 -26.86 -5.03 23.40
C SER A 2 -26.93 -5.58 21.98
N ASP A 3 -27.62 -6.70 21.88
CA ASP A 3 -28.10 -7.29 20.64
C ASP A 3 -29.16 -6.41 19.97
N LYS A 4 -29.29 -6.63 18.66
CA LYS A 4 -30.28 -6.08 17.72
C LYS A 4 -30.00 -4.67 17.19
N ARG A 5 -29.63 -4.62 15.91
CA ARG A 5 -30.24 -3.69 14.96
C ARG A 5 -30.32 -4.27 13.55
N THR A 6 -31.57 -4.58 13.20
CA THR A 6 -32.19 -4.59 11.86
C THR A 6 -31.62 -5.50 10.78
N GLY A 7 -32.34 -6.60 10.56
CA GLY A 7 -32.20 -7.44 9.39
C GLY A 7 -32.52 -6.72 8.07
N GLY A 8 -32.05 -7.33 6.99
CA GLY A 8 -32.67 -7.25 5.67
C GLY A 8 -32.79 -5.87 5.03
N LYS A 9 -31.72 -5.06 4.97
CA LYS A 9 -31.69 -3.95 4.00
C LYS A 9 -31.40 -4.52 2.61
N LYS A 10 -32.42 -4.52 1.73
CA LYS A 10 -32.22 -4.61 0.28
C LYS A 10 -31.09 -3.63 -0.11
N PRO A 11 -30.18 -4.00 -1.02
CA PRO A 11 -29.13 -3.08 -1.47
C PRO A 11 -29.79 -1.78 -1.93
N ALA A 12 -29.30 -0.63 -1.44
CA ALA A 12 -29.83 0.67 -1.84
C ALA A 12 -29.83 0.75 -3.38
N LYS A 13 -30.84 1.37 -3.99
CA LYS A 13 -30.94 1.48 -5.48
C LYS A 13 -29.64 1.99 -6.13
N SER A 14 -28.85 2.80 -5.40
CA SER A 14 -27.51 3.26 -5.79
C SER A 14 -26.48 2.13 -5.96
N ASP A 15 -26.51 1.09 -5.13
CA ASP A 15 -25.60 -0.07 -5.19
C ASP A 15 -25.85 -0.88 -6.47
N PHE A 16 -27.12 -1.08 -6.84
CA PHE A 16 -27.48 -1.79 -8.06
C PHE A 16 -27.01 -1.02 -9.31
N ILE A 17 -27.30 0.28 -9.37
CA ILE A 17 -26.85 1.15 -10.47
C ILE A 17 -25.32 1.14 -10.59
N LEU A 18 -24.59 1.20 -9.47
CA LEU A 18 -23.13 1.20 -9.49
C LEU A 18 -22.56 -0.17 -9.92
N THR A 19 -23.14 -1.29 -9.46
CA THR A 19 -22.76 -2.63 -9.93
C THR A 19 -23.03 -2.78 -11.43
N PHE A 20 -24.21 -2.35 -11.88
CA PHE A 20 -24.61 -2.42 -13.28
C PHE A 20 -23.69 -1.57 -14.18
N LYS A 21 -23.34 -0.35 -13.76
CA LYS A 21 -22.33 0.48 -14.44
C LYS A 21 -20.98 -0.23 -14.55
N LYS A 22 -20.52 -0.89 -13.47
CA LYS A 22 -19.26 -1.67 -13.50
C LYS A 22 -19.37 -2.89 -14.40
N ALA A 23 -20.51 -3.60 -14.40
CA ALA A 23 -20.75 -4.71 -15.31
C ALA A 23 -20.70 -4.25 -16.78
N LEU A 24 -21.38 -3.15 -17.12
CA LEU A 24 -21.31 -2.52 -18.45
C LEU A 24 -19.89 -2.15 -18.86
N LEU A 25 -19.09 -1.54 -17.96
CA LEU A 25 -17.69 -1.22 -18.24
C LEU A 25 -16.86 -2.48 -18.56
N ASN A 26 -17.11 -3.58 -17.85
CA ASN A 26 -16.43 -4.85 -18.09
C ASN A 26 -16.85 -5.48 -19.42
N ILE A 27 -18.15 -5.45 -19.76
CA ILE A 27 -18.65 -5.91 -21.06
C ILE A 27 -18.01 -5.10 -22.19
N LYS A 28 -17.93 -3.76 -22.05
CA LYS A 28 -17.25 -2.88 -23.01
C LYS A 28 -15.74 -3.15 -23.12
N ALA A 29 -15.12 -3.75 -22.11
CA ALA A 29 -13.71 -4.13 -22.14
C ALA A 29 -13.47 -5.49 -22.82
N LEU A 30 -14.49 -6.34 -22.97
CA LEU A 30 -14.35 -7.67 -23.59
C LEU A 30 -13.80 -7.61 -25.01
N PRO A 31 -14.29 -6.75 -25.94
CA PRO A 31 -13.71 -6.65 -27.26
C PRO A 31 -12.21 -6.30 -27.23
N LYS A 32 -11.81 -5.40 -26.32
CA LYS A 32 -10.39 -5.04 -26.14
C LYS A 32 -9.57 -6.20 -25.59
N TYR A 33 -10.12 -6.98 -24.67
CA TYR A 33 -9.48 -8.18 -24.15
C TYR A 33 -9.31 -9.24 -25.25
N PHE A 34 -10.37 -9.59 -25.97
CA PHE A 34 -10.32 -10.58 -27.06
C PHE A 34 -9.37 -10.13 -28.16
N TYR A 35 -9.42 -8.86 -28.56
CA TYR A 35 -8.47 -8.30 -29.51
C TYR A 35 -7.02 -8.40 -29.02
N THR A 36 -6.76 -8.07 -27.76
CA THR A 36 -5.39 -8.14 -27.19
C THR A 36 -4.90 -9.58 -27.01
N ARG A 37 -5.81 -10.53 -26.76
CA ARG A 37 -5.47 -11.94 -26.52
C ARG A 37 -5.31 -12.76 -27.80
N TYR A 38 -6.16 -12.53 -28.80
CA TYR A 38 -6.27 -13.40 -29.97
C TYR A 38 -5.85 -12.75 -31.29
N ILE A 39 -5.88 -11.42 -31.38
CA ILE A 39 -5.62 -10.70 -32.65
C ILE A 39 -4.26 -10.02 -32.61
N LYS A 40 -4.01 -9.21 -31.57
CA LYS A 40 -2.75 -8.48 -31.43
C LYS A 40 -1.72 -9.40 -30.76
N LYS A 41 -0.59 -9.66 -31.43
CA LYS A 41 0.55 -10.30 -30.77
C LYS A 41 0.98 -9.47 -29.54
N PRO A 42 1.35 -10.10 -28.42
CA PRO A 42 1.82 -9.37 -27.24
C PRO A 42 3.05 -8.55 -27.63
N VAL A 43 2.89 -7.23 -27.72
CA VAL A 43 4.03 -6.31 -27.86
C VAL A 43 4.51 -6.03 -26.44
N ALA A 44 5.79 -6.28 -26.17
CA ALA A 44 6.40 -5.95 -24.90
C ALA A 44 6.17 -4.46 -24.61
N VAL A 45 5.50 -4.17 -23.50
CA VAL A 45 5.30 -2.80 -23.03
C VAL A 45 6.34 -2.47 -21.99
N LYS A 46 6.78 -1.20 -21.96
CA LYS A 46 7.65 -0.72 -20.90
C LYS A 46 6.86 -0.62 -19.60
N SER A 47 7.10 -1.58 -18.70
CA SER A 47 6.36 -1.75 -17.45
C SER A 47 7.32 -2.09 -16.32
N LYS A 48 7.11 -1.48 -15.17
CA LYS A 48 7.93 -1.69 -13.96
C LYS A 48 7.03 -1.79 -12.76
N ILE A 49 7.23 -2.81 -11.94
CA ILE A 49 6.49 -2.98 -10.68
C ILE A 49 7.38 -2.49 -9.54
N VAL A 50 6.81 -1.64 -8.69
CA VAL A 50 7.46 -1.13 -7.49
C VAL A 50 6.60 -1.46 -6.28
N PHE A 51 7.16 -2.21 -5.33
CA PHE A 51 6.54 -2.47 -4.05
C PHE A 51 7.03 -1.47 -3.02
N VAL A 52 6.10 -0.85 -2.30
CA VAL A 52 6.40 -0.10 -1.08
C VAL A 52 6.04 -1.00 0.09
N VAL A 53 7.06 -1.66 0.64
CA VAL A 53 6.94 -2.59 1.76
C VAL A 53 7.20 -1.83 3.05
N SER A 54 6.24 -1.86 3.97
CA SER A 54 6.32 -1.15 5.25
C SER A 54 5.21 -1.64 6.17
N PHE A 55 4.94 -0.94 7.28
CA PHE A 55 3.71 -1.13 8.03
C PHE A 55 2.83 0.11 8.00
N PRO A 56 1.54 -0.03 8.40
CA PRO A 56 0.69 1.10 8.63
C PRO A 56 1.39 2.20 9.45
N ARG A 57 1.11 3.45 9.09
CA ARG A 57 1.63 4.66 9.77
C ARG A 57 3.13 4.97 9.59
N SER A 58 3.83 4.25 8.73
CA SER A 58 5.25 4.50 8.43
C SER A 58 5.47 5.64 7.41
N GLY A 59 4.45 6.44 7.09
CA GLY A 59 4.57 7.50 6.07
C GLY A 59 4.23 7.07 4.64
N THR A 60 3.61 5.91 4.45
CA THR A 60 3.33 5.38 3.11
C THR A 60 2.44 6.30 2.26
N HIS A 61 1.63 7.16 2.87
CA HIS A 61 0.87 8.16 2.12
C HIS A 61 1.80 9.22 1.50
N ALA A 62 2.81 9.67 2.24
CA ALA A 62 3.78 10.66 1.77
C ALA A 62 4.60 10.10 0.59
N ILE A 63 5.15 8.89 0.71
CA ILE A 63 5.85 8.27 -0.42
C ILE A 63 4.91 8.00 -1.60
N GLY A 64 3.64 7.67 -1.33
CA GLY A 64 2.61 7.52 -2.36
C GLY A 64 2.38 8.80 -3.16
N SER A 65 2.30 9.96 -2.49
CA SER A 65 2.20 11.26 -3.18
C SER A 65 3.46 11.60 -3.98
N LEU A 66 4.65 11.26 -3.48
CA LEU A 66 5.92 11.50 -4.18
C LEU A 66 6.09 10.63 -5.43
N LEU A 67 5.40 9.48 -5.46
CA LEU A 67 5.44 8.47 -6.53
C LEU A 67 4.09 8.34 -7.26
N SER A 68 3.30 9.41 -7.33
CA SER A 68 2.01 9.41 -8.01
C SER A 68 1.89 10.58 -8.98
N ASN A 69 2.05 10.29 -10.27
CA ASN A 69 1.70 11.21 -11.35
C ASN A 69 1.41 10.40 -12.62
N GLU A 70 0.13 10.26 -12.96
CA GLU A 70 -0.31 9.45 -14.10
C GLU A 70 0.14 10.03 -15.45
N GLU A 71 0.32 11.35 -15.56
CA GLU A 71 0.72 12.04 -16.80
C GLU A 71 2.12 11.62 -17.24
N VAL A 72 2.99 11.33 -16.28
CA VAL A 72 4.36 10.86 -16.50
C VAL A 72 4.54 9.37 -16.21
N GLY A 73 3.43 8.63 -16.12
CA GLY A 73 3.44 7.18 -16.11
C GLY A 73 3.60 6.51 -14.74
N PHE A 74 3.56 7.26 -13.64
CA PHE A 74 3.48 6.70 -12.28
C PHE A 74 2.02 6.35 -11.94
N ARG A 75 1.76 5.08 -11.64
CA ARG A 75 0.44 4.53 -11.35
C ARG A 75 0.40 3.99 -9.93
N TYR A 76 -0.23 4.73 -9.02
CA TYR A 76 -0.26 4.38 -7.61
C TYR A 76 -1.54 3.63 -7.23
N TYR A 77 -1.39 2.38 -6.76
CA TYR A 77 -2.48 1.44 -6.43
C TYR A 77 -2.86 1.41 -4.95
N GLY A 78 -2.01 1.95 -4.07
CA GLY A 78 -2.24 1.95 -2.62
C GLY A 78 -2.38 0.55 -2.02
N GLU A 79 -3.26 0.41 -1.03
CA GLU A 79 -3.54 -0.84 -0.30
C GLU A 79 -4.48 -1.74 -1.11
N PHE A 80 -3.96 -2.16 -2.27
CA PHE A 80 -4.71 -2.84 -3.32
C PHE A 80 -5.15 -4.26 -2.92
N PHE A 81 -4.25 -5.03 -2.31
CA PHE A 81 -4.49 -6.44 -1.97
C PHE A 81 -5.49 -6.66 -0.83
N ILE A 82 -5.84 -5.61 -0.08
CA ILE A 82 -6.89 -5.66 0.95
C ILE A 82 -8.13 -4.88 0.55
N PHE A 83 -8.33 -4.60 -0.75
CA PHE A 83 -9.51 -3.90 -1.25
C PHE A 83 -9.80 -2.60 -0.48
N ASN A 84 -8.78 -1.78 -0.17
CA ASN A 84 -9.00 -0.56 0.60
C ASN A 84 -8.93 0.72 -0.26
N ALA A 85 -8.38 0.62 -1.48
CA ALA A 85 -8.28 1.73 -2.42
C ALA A 85 -9.02 1.45 -3.73
N TRP A 86 -9.61 2.50 -4.34
CA TRP A 86 -10.10 2.48 -5.72
C TRP A 86 -9.43 3.60 -6.52
N ASN A 87 -8.95 3.29 -7.73
CA ASN A 87 -8.45 4.28 -8.68
C ASN A 87 -8.86 3.91 -10.13
N SER A 88 -8.59 4.81 -11.08
CA SER A 88 -8.87 4.60 -12.52
C SER A 88 -8.07 3.43 -13.12
N GLN A 89 -6.90 3.10 -12.56
CA GLN A 89 -6.01 2.05 -13.04
C GLN A 89 -6.61 0.65 -12.88
N ILE A 90 -7.42 0.44 -11.83
CA ILE A 90 -8.15 -0.81 -11.59
C ILE A 90 -9.02 -1.19 -12.78
N GLU A 91 -9.64 -0.23 -13.47
CA GLU A 91 -10.48 -0.50 -14.63
C GLU A 91 -9.66 -0.93 -15.84
N ARG A 92 -8.42 -0.45 -15.96
CA ARG A 92 -7.52 -0.81 -17.07
C ARG A 92 -7.07 -2.26 -17.02
N ILE A 93 -7.02 -2.85 -15.83
CA ILE A 93 -6.69 -4.28 -15.64
C ILE A 93 -7.68 -5.18 -16.39
N ASN A 94 -8.93 -4.75 -16.60
CA ASN A 94 -9.93 -5.50 -17.36
C ASN A 94 -9.49 -5.88 -18.78
N ARG A 95 -8.57 -5.09 -19.38
CA ARG A 95 -8.02 -5.37 -20.70
C ARG A 95 -7.25 -6.70 -20.76
N PHE A 96 -6.73 -7.16 -19.63
CA PHE A 96 -5.91 -8.36 -19.53
C PHE A 96 -6.50 -9.40 -18.56
N TYR A 97 -7.34 -8.96 -17.64
CA TYR A 97 -8.06 -9.82 -16.70
C TYR A 97 -9.56 -9.46 -16.69
N PRO A 98 -10.39 -10.13 -17.51
CA PRO A 98 -11.81 -9.82 -17.64
C PRO A 98 -12.54 -9.81 -16.30
N PHE A 99 -13.53 -8.92 -16.15
CA PHE A 99 -14.33 -8.79 -14.94
C PHE A 99 -13.54 -8.45 -13.67
N PHE A 100 -12.27 -8.04 -13.79
CA PHE A 100 -11.42 -7.71 -12.63
C PHE A 100 -12.03 -6.58 -11.80
N SER A 101 -12.30 -5.43 -12.43
CA SER A 101 -12.77 -4.23 -11.74
C SER A 101 -14.16 -4.44 -11.11
N LEU A 102 -15.00 -5.27 -11.72
CA LEU A 102 -16.28 -5.68 -11.14
C LEU A 102 -16.06 -6.50 -9.87
N ARG A 103 -15.29 -7.60 -9.95
CA ARG A 103 -14.99 -8.47 -8.81
C ARG A 103 -14.31 -7.71 -7.67
N TYR A 104 -13.34 -6.85 -8.00
CA TYR A 104 -12.68 -5.97 -7.04
C TYR A 104 -13.70 -5.05 -6.34
N SER A 105 -14.60 -4.41 -7.10
CA SER A 105 -15.62 -3.52 -6.53
C SER A 105 -16.60 -4.26 -5.60
N LEU A 106 -16.94 -5.52 -5.90
CA LEU A 106 -17.80 -6.34 -5.07
C LEU A 106 -17.12 -6.69 -3.74
N ASN A 107 -15.85 -7.08 -3.78
CA ASN A 107 -15.06 -7.38 -2.57
C ASN A 107 -14.86 -6.12 -1.70
N LEU A 108 -14.48 -4.99 -2.29
CA LEU A 108 -14.37 -3.69 -1.62
C LEU A 108 -15.66 -3.33 -0.87
N ARG A 109 -16.82 -3.50 -1.50
CA ARG A 109 -18.12 -3.23 -0.86
C ARG A 109 -18.45 -4.23 0.23
N LYS A 110 -18.23 -5.53 0.01
CA LYS A 110 -18.49 -6.57 1.00
C LYS A 110 -17.63 -6.35 2.24
N GLN A 111 -16.37 -5.96 2.08
CA GLN A 111 -15.46 -5.60 3.16
C GLN A 111 -15.96 -4.38 3.95
N ARG A 112 -16.34 -3.30 3.26
CA ARG A 112 -16.90 -2.10 3.90
C ARG A 112 -18.18 -2.38 4.68
N LYS A 113 -19.03 -3.30 4.19
CA LYS A 113 -20.26 -3.73 4.89
C LYS A 113 -19.95 -4.62 6.10
N ALA A 114 -18.98 -5.52 5.98
CA ALA A 114 -18.62 -6.46 7.03
C ALA A 114 -17.67 -5.88 8.10
N TRP A 115 -17.10 -4.68 7.86
CA TRP A 115 -16.08 -4.06 8.73
C TRP A 115 -14.90 -4.99 9.04
N LYS A 116 -14.51 -5.81 8.06
CA LYS A 116 -13.42 -6.80 8.17
C LYS A 116 -12.57 -6.79 6.91
N TYR A 117 -11.25 -6.77 7.06
CA TYR A 117 -10.33 -6.94 5.94
C TYR A 117 -10.44 -8.34 5.34
N PHE A 118 -10.67 -8.42 4.03
CA PHE A 118 -10.57 -9.66 3.28
C PHE A 118 -9.18 -9.80 2.68
N LYS A 119 -8.61 -11.00 2.83
CA LYS A 119 -7.37 -11.36 2.14
C LYS A 119 -7.68 -11.55 0.66
N PHE A 120 -6.85 -11.00 -0.21
CA PHE A 120 -7.02 -11.09 -1.66
C PHE A 120 -7.26 -12.53 -2.13
N GLU A 121 -6.47 -13.45 -1.58
CA GLU A 121 -6.43 -14.89 -1.91
C GLU A 121 -7.69 -15.64 -1.50
N THR A 122 -8.50 -15.08 -0.60
CA THR A 122 -9.78 -15.67 -0.18
C THR A 122 -10.95 -15.26 -1.07
N THR A 123 -10.65 -14.56 -2.17
CA THR A 123 -11.65 -14.07 -3.12
C THR A 123 -11.55 -14.77 -4.47
N SER A 124 -12.41 -14.42 -5.41
CA SER A 124 -12.35 -14.92 -6.80
C SER A 124 -11.28 -14.24 -7.67
N LEU A 125 -10.43 -13.40 -7.09
CA LEU A 125 -9.32 -12.74 -7.77
C LEU A 125 -8.02 -13.49 -7.46
N ASP A 126 -7.23 -13.71 -8.50
CA ASP A 126 -5.93 -14.37 -8.39
C ASP A 126 -4.80 -13.34 -8.41
N ALA A 127 -3.88 -13.43 -7.45
CA ALA A 127 -2.85 -12.42 -7.25
C ALA A 127 -1.82 -12.41 -8.40
N HIS A 128 -1.38 -13.58 -8.85
CA HIS A 128 -0.44 -13.74 -9.97
C HIS A 128 -0.99 -13.21 -11.28
N ARG A 129 -2.22 -13.61 -11.62
CA ARG A 129 -2.92 -13.11 -12.81
C ARG A 129 -3.16 -11.60 -12.74
N THR A 130 -3.37 -11.07 -11.54
CA THR A 130 -3.50 -9.62 -11.34
C THR A 130 -2.17 -8.91 -11.59
N MET A 131 -1.07 -9.43 -11.07
CA MET A 131 0.27 -8.89 -11.29
C MET A 131 0.68 -8.97 -12.76
N ALA A 132 0.43 -10.09 -13.44
CA ALA A 132 0.67 -10.23 -14.89
C ALA A 132 -0.16 -9.23 -15.72
N ALA A 133 -1.41 -8.99 -15.32
CA ALA A 133 -2.27 -8.00 -15.96
C ALA A 133 -1.77 -6.56 -15.74
N ILE A 134 -1.25 -6.26 -14.55
CA ILE A 134 -0.60 -4.97 -14.25
C ILE A 134 0.69 -4.82 -15.06
N GLN A 135 1.53 -5.86 -15.13
CA GLN A 135 2.77 -5.85 -15.92
C GLN A 135 2.50 -5.62 -17.41
N SER A 136 1.34 -6.06 -17.90
CA SER A 136 0.89 -5.82 -19.29
C SER A 136 0.42 -4.39 -19.57
N LEU A 137 0.34 -3.52 -18.55
CA LEU A 137 0.04 -2.10 -18.70
C LEU A 137 1.34 -1.27 -18.72
N PRO A 138 1.45 -0.24 -19.58
CA PRO A 138 2.64 0.61 -19.61
C PRO A 138 2.69 1.55 -18.40
N GLY A 139 3.90 1.75 -17.87
CA GLY A 139 4.19 2.66 -16.77
C GLY A 139 4.90 2.02 -15.58
N VAL A 140 5.09 2.81 -14.53
CA VAL A 140 5.59 2.36 -13.23
C VAL A 140 4.40 2.13 -12.32
N HIS A 141 4.27 0.93 -11.76
CA HIS A 141 3.12 0.49 -10.96
C HIS A 141 3.52 0.36 -9.48
N ILE A 142 3.01 1.27 -8.65
CA ILE A 142 3.40 1.40 -7.25
C ILE A 142 2.33 0.78 -6.37
N ILE A 143 2.67 -0.29 -5.68
CA ILE A 143 1.73 -1.09 -4.87
C ILE A 143 2.21 -1.10 -3.42
N LYS A 144 1.31 -0.83 -2.47
CA LYS A 144 1.65 -0.89 -1.04
C LYS A 144 1.45 -2.30 -0.50
N ILE A 145 2.46 -2.77 0.20
CA ILE A 145 2.47 -4.07 0.85
C ILE A 145 2.69 -3.86 2.34
N PHE A 146 1.73 -4.30 3.13
CA PHE A 146 1.82 -4.42 4.58
C PHE A 146 1.74 -5.90 4.96
N PRO A 147 2.13 -6.25 6.18
CA PRO A 147 1.81 -7.56 6.73
C PRO A 147 0.32 -7.87 6.58
N GLN A 148 0.02 -9.14 6.37
CA GLN A 148 -1.34 -9.67 6.24
C GLN A 148 -2.11 -9.22 4.99
N HIS A 149 -1.54 -8.35 4.13
CA HIS A 149 -2.15 -8.04 2.83
C HIS A 149 -2.26 -9.28 1.94
N LEU A 150 -1.23 -10.13 2.01
CA LEU A 150 -1.11 -11.43 1.37
C LEU A 150 -0.53 -12.42 2.39
N THR A 151 -0.75 -13.71 2.19
CA THR A 151 0.01 -14.73 2.92
C THR A 151 1.46 -14.74 2.46
N ASP A 152 2.35 -15.26 3.32
CA ASP A 152 3.78 -15.30 2.99
C ASP A 152 4.09 -16.10 1.72
N PRO A 153 3.53 -17.30 1.50
CA PRO A 153 3.77 -18.04 0.26
C PRO A 153 3.37 -17.26 -1.00
N VAL A 154 2.26 -16.52 -0.96
CA VAL A 154 1.80 -15.76 -2.12
C VAL A 154 2.66 -14.52 -2.35
N LEU A 155 2.99 -13.76 -1.31
CA LEU A 155 3.87 -12.60 -1.48
C LEU A 155 5.26 -13.02 -1.97
N GLN A 156 5.84 -14.07 -1.40
CA GLN A 156 7.12 -14.62 -1.84
C GLN A 156 7.08 -15.09 -3.30
N SER A 157 6.05 -15.83 -3.70
CA SER A 157 5.92 -16.27 -5.11
C SER A 157 5.77 -15.10 -6.08
N ILE A 158 5.04 -14.04 -5.71
CA ILE A 158 4.93 -12.83 -6.53
C ILE A 158 6.27 -12.10 -6.64
N ILE A 159 7.03 -11.99 -5.56
CA ILE A 159 8.37 -11.39 -5.58
C ILE A 159 9.30 -12.22 -6.48
N ALA A 160 9.26 -13.55 -6.35
CA ALA A 160 10.09 -14.45 -7.14
C ALA A 160 9.76 -14.40 -8.65
N GLU A 161 8.47 -14.36 -9.01
CA GLU A 161 8.03 -14.33 -10.42
C GLU A 161 8.22 -12.96 -11.08
N PHE A 162 7.76 -11.89 -10.42
CA PHE A 162 7.68 -10.56 -11.05
C PHE A 162 8.89 -9.67 -10.81
N LYS A 163 9.81 -10.07 -9.92
CA LYS A 163 11.06 -9.35 -9.59
C LYS A 163 10.85 -7.84 -9.42
N PRO A 164 9.92 -7.42 -8.53
CA PRO A 164 9.61 -6.00 -8.35
C PRO A 164 10.83 -5.24 -7.82
N HIS A 165 10.90 -3.95 -8.12
CA HIS A 165 11.76 -3.06 -7.34
C HIS A 165 11.09 -2.83 -5.98
N ILE A 166 11.84 -2.95 -4.88
CA ILE A 166 11.26 -2.91 -3.54
C ILE A 166 11.83 -1.73 -2.77
N ILE A 167 10.92 -0.84 -2.35
CA ILE A 167 11.21 0.23 -1.42
C ILE A 167 10.75 -0.22 -0.04
N PHE A 168 11.70 -0.40 0.87
CA PHE A 168 11.45 -0.67 2.27
C PHE A 168 11.39 0.65 3.04
N LEU A 169 10.18 1.07 3.44
CA LEU A 169 9.99 2.32 4.18
C LEU A 169 9.97 2.07 5.69
N ARG A 170 11.00 2.59 6.36
CA ARG A 170 11.20 2.53 7.80
C ARG A 170 10.66 3.77 8.49
N ARG A 171 10.30 3.64 9.76
CA ARG A 171 10.00 4.73 10.69
C ARG A 171 10.29 4.24 12.11
N ASN A 172 10.73 5.14 12.99
CA ASN A 172 10.89 4.86 14.41
C ASN A 172 9.67 4.09 14.97
N HIS A 173 9.93 3.03 15.74
CA HIS A 173 8.89 2.13 16.20
C HIS A 173 7.90 2.80 17.14
N LEU A 174 8.39 3.66 18.04
CA LEU A 174 7.54 4.37 19.00
C LEU A 174 6.60 5.34 18.30
N ASP A 175 7.12 6.15 17.37
CA ASP A 175 6.31 7.07 16.55
C ASP A 175 5.21 6.32 15.79
N ARG A 176 5.57 5.18 15.19
CA ARG A 176 4.63 4.36 14.44
C ARG A 176 3.56 3.77 15.35
N PHE A 177 3.95 3.21 16.49
CA PHE A 177 3.02 2.57 17.42
C PHE A 177 2.04 3.57 18.01
N VAL A 178 2.52 4.74 18.45
CA VAL A 178 1.66 5.82 18.93
C VAL A 178 0.71 6.30 17.84
N SER A 179 1.20 6.49 16.61
CA SER A 179 0.35 6.87 15.48
C SER A 179 -0.70 5.80 15.16
N HIS A 180 -0.36 4.52 15.32
CA HIS A 180 -1.27 3.39 15.10
C HIS A 180 -2.36 3.35 16.18
N LYS A 181 -1.97 3.47 17.45
CA LYS A 181 -2.90 3.53 18.59
C LYS A 181 -3.86 4.72 18.48
N LYS A 182 -3.36 5.90 18.11
CA LYS A 182 -4.18 7.10 17.88
C LYS A 182 -5.18 6.92 16.74
N ALA A 183 -4.77 6.28 15.66
CA ALA A 183 -5.69 5.96 14.56
C ALA A 183 -6.78 4.97 15.01
N ASN A 184 -6.41 3.93 15.77
CA ASN A 184 -7.38 2.96 16.29
C ASN A 184 -8.39 3.60 17.25
N ALA A 185 -7.91 4.41 18.20
CA ALA A 185 -8.76 5.05 19.21
C ALA A 185 -9.70 6.11 18.61
N SER A 186 -9.24 6.87 17.61
CA SER A 186 -10.04 7.91 16.97
C SER A 186 -10.92 7.42 15.81
N GLY A 187 -10.64 6.22 15.27
CA GLY A 187 -11.18 5.76 14.00
C GLY A 187 -10.73 6.57 12.78
N LYS A 188 -9.85 7.57 12.95
CA LYS A 188 -9.37 8.46 11.88
C LYS A 188 -7.97 8.06 11.46
N TRP A 189 -7.86 7.62 10.20
CA TRP A 189 -6.61 7.10 9.64
C TRP A 189 -5.82 8.13 8.81
N HIS A 190 -6.41 9.29 8.49
CA HIS A 190 -5.76 10.33 7.68
C HIS A 190 -5.96 11.71 8.31
N THR A 191 -4.92 12.56 8.20
CA THR A 191 -4.94 14.03 8.38
C THR A 191 -5.60 14.59 9.66
N ALA A 192 -5.91 13.77 10.65
CA ALA A 192 -6.54 14.20 11.90
C ALA A 192 -5.50 14.65 12.94
N SER A 193 -5.73 15.82 13.56
CA SER A 193 -5.03 16.19 14.79
C SER A 193 -5.49 15.24 15.89
N THR A 194 -4.55 14.47 16.45
CA THR A 194 -4.78 13.54 17.57
C THR A 194 -3.83 13.85 18.72
N SER A 195 -3.35 15.10 18.78
CA SER A 195 -2.40 15.58 19.79
C SER A 195 -2.99 15.45 21.20
N ASP A 196 -4.28 15.73 21.35
CA ASP A 196 -4.99 15.73 22.64
C ASP A 196 -5.51 14.36 23.07
N LEU A 197 -5.31 13.33 22.22
CA LEU A 197 -5.82 12.00 22.49
C LEU A 197 -4.84 11.23 23.38
N VAL A 198 -5.24 11.04 24.64
CA VAL A 198 -4.49 10.28 25.65
C VAL A 198 -4.72 8.80 25.44
N ILE A 199 -3.64 8.03 25.29
CA ILE A 199 -3.67 6.57 25.15
C ILE A 199 -2.63 6.00 26.10
N ASP A 200 -3.00 4.96 26.84
CA ASP A 200 -2.03 4.16 27.56
C ASP A 200 -1.32 3.19 26.61
N LEU A 201 0.01 3.14 26.71
CA LEU A 201 0.83 2.23 25.93
C LEU A 201 1.29 1.08 26.82
N ASP A 202 0.85 -0.13 26.48
CA ASP A 202 1.34 -1.37 27.11
C ASP A 202 2.71 -1.75 26.51
N PRO A 203 3.78 -1.81 27.32
CA PRO A 203 5.10 -2.26 26.86
C PRO A 203 5.09 -3.65 26.21
N ARG A 204 4.28 -4.60 26.72
CA ARG A 204 4.26 -5.97 26.18
C ARG A 204 3.67 -6.02 24.77
N GLU A 205 2.61 -5.24 24.55
CA GLU A 205 2.01 -5.09 23.24
C GLU A 205 2.98 -4.39 22.28
N PHE A 206 3.71 -3.39 22.76
CA PHE A 206 4.72 -2.68 21.98
C PHE A 206 5.89 -3.59 21.58
N ASP A 207 6.40 -4.42 22.49
CA ASP A 207 7.47 -5.38 22.19
C ASP A 207 7.04 -6.43 21.17
N THR A 208 5.79 -6.92 21.30
CA THR A 208 5.20 -7.83 20.31
C THR A 208 5.06 -7.16 18.93
N PHE A 209 4.63 -5.89 18.92
CA PHE A 209 4.50 -5.09 17.71
C PHE A 209 5.85 -4.85 17.02
N ILE A 210 6.92 -4.55 17.77
CA ILE A 210 8.28 -4.40 17.25
C ILE A 210 8.80 -5.72 16.70
N THR A 211 8.65 -6.82 17.45
CA THR A 211 9.16 -8.13 17.06
C THR A 211 8.57 -8.61 15.74
N ASN A 212 7.24 -8.53 15.60
CA ASN A 212 6.54 -8.90 14.37
C ASN A 212 6.98 -8.03 13.19
N TYR A 213 7.25 -6.75 13.45
CA TYR A 213 7.71 -5.82 12.44
C TYR A 213 9.12 -6.09 11.94
N ASN A 214 10.05 -6.25 12.87
CA ASN A 214 11.43 -6.54 12.54
C ASN A 214 11.54 -7.87 11.81
N LYS A 215 10.78 -8.88 12.24
CA LYS A 215 10.72 -10.17 11.56
C LYS A 215 10.21 -10.04 10.12
N PHE A 216 9.02 -9.47 9.92
CA PHE A 216 8.46 -9.28 8.58
C PHE A 216 9.44 -8.52 7.67
N TYR A 217 9.98 -7.40 8.14
CA TYR A 217 10.91 -6.60 7.36
C TYR A 217 12.15 -7.40 6.97
N THR A 218 12.81 -8.05 7.94
CA THR A 218 14.07 -8.76 7.74
C THR A 218 13.89 -9.96 6.81
N ASP A 219 12.82 -10.74 7.03
CA ASP A 219 12.50 -11.90 6.19
C ASP A 219 12.31 -11.49 4.72
N TYR A 220 11.51 -10.45 4.46
CA TYR A 220 11.26 -10.00 3.09
C TYR A 220 12.44 -9.27 2.46
N PHE A 221 13.26 -8.59 3.25
CA PHE A 221 14.50 -7.98 2.76
C PHE A 221 15.46 -9.04 2.25
N HIS A 222 15.76 -10.06 3.07
CA HIS A 222 16.66 -11.14 2.68
C HIS A 222 16.08 -11.95 1.52
N PHE A 223 14.80 -12.32 1.57
CA PHE A 223 14.16 -13.05 0.49
C PHE A 223 14.21 -12.26 -0.83
N ALA A 224 13.88 -10.96 -0.82
CA ALA A 224 13.95 -10.15 -2.03
C ALA A 224 15.38 -10.03 -2.59
N LYS A 225 16.37 -9.91 -1.70
CA LYS A 225 17.79 -9.88 -2.07
C LYS A 225 18.24 -11.19 -2.71
N GLU A 226 17.87 -12.33 -2.11
CA GLU A 226 18.12 -13.68 -2.66
C GLU A 226 17.44 -13.87 -4.02
N GLN A 227 16.25 -13.30 -4.20
CA GLN A 227 15.55 -13.31 -5.48
C GLN A 227 16.15 -12.34 -6.52
N GLY A 228 17.20 -11.58 -6.19
CA GLY A 228 17.83 -10.62 -7.10
C GLY A 228 16.96 -9.39 -7.38
N CYS A 229 16.03 -9.05 -6.48
CA CYS A 229 15.22 -7.85 -6.62
C CYS A 229 16.07 -6.60 -6.29
N PRO A 230 15.92 -5.50 -7.06
CA PRO A 230 16.48 -4.22 -6.64
C PRO A 230 15.78 -3.73 -5.38
N ILE A 231 16.57 -3.28 -4.41
CA ILE A 231 16.09 -2.85 -3.09
C ILE A 231 16.58 -1.42 -2.80
N LEU A 232 15.68 -0.61 -2.28
CA LEU A 232 15.99 0.68 -1.66
C LEU A 232 15.42 0.69 -0.24
N ASP A 233 16.29 0.86 0.75
CA ASP A 233 15.92 1.08 2.14
C ASP A 233 15.82 2.59 2.38
N VAL A 234 14.67 3.05 2.89
CA VAL A 234 14.33 4.46 3.06
C VAL A 234 13.88 4.72 4.48
N ASP A 235 14.47 5.70 5.16
CA ASP A 235 13.93 6.20 6.41
C ASP A 235 12.79 7.19 6.16
N PHE A 236 11.82 7.27 7.08
CA PHE A 236 10.75 8.24 7.01
C PHE A 236 11.29 9.68 6.95
N VAL A 237 12.40 9.96 7.64
CA VAL A 237 13.03 11.29 7.62
C VAL A 237 13.53 11.67 6.21
N ASP A 238 13.92 10.69 5.40
CA ASP A 238 14.41 10.90 4.03
C ASP A 238 13.31 11.43 3.10
N LEU A 239 12.03 11.18 3.43
CA LEU A 239 10.89 11.69 2.64
C LEU A 239 10.76 13.23 2.70
N HIS A 240 11.50 13.86 3.62
CA HIS A 240 11.56 15.31 3.79
C HIS A 240 12.82 15.93 3.20
N ASN A 241 13.78 15.12 2.72
CA ASN A 241 15.00 15.59 2.09
C ASN A 241 14.85 15.59 0.56
N PRO A 242 14.97 16.74 -0.14
CA PRO A 242 14.85 16.82 -1.60
C PRO A 242 15.77 15.88 -2.39
N GLU A 243 17.01 15.71 -1.95
CA GLU A 243 17.99 14.85 -2.61
C GLU A 243 17.60 13.39 -2.47
N LYS A 244 17.22 12.98 -1.25
CA LYS A 244 16.74 11.61 -0.99
C LYS A 244 15.43 11.29 -1.71
N VAL A 245 14.49 12.24 -1.74
CA VAL A 245 13.27 12.09 -2.55
C VAL A 245 13.61 11.87 -4.02
N ARG A 246 14.62 12.55 -4.55
CA ARG A 246 15.07 12.33 -5.92
C ARG A 246 15.69 10.95 -6.11
N GLU A 247 16.48 10.45 -5.16
CA GLU A 247 17.00 9.07 -5.17
C GLU A 247 15.85 8.04 -5.22
N ILE A 248 14.81 8.21 -4.39
CA ILE A 248 13.62 7.34 -4.37
C ILE A 248 12.90 7.34 -5.72
N GLN A 249 12.70 8.52 -6.31
CA GLN A 249 12.06 8.66 -7.61
C GLN A 249 12.89 8.03 -8.74
N LYS A 250 14.22 8.19 -8.70
CA LYS A 250 15.15 7.55 -9.65
C LYS A 250 15.09 6.03 -9.56
N PHE A 251 15.11 5.49 -8.36
CA PHE A 251 14.97 4.04 -8.13
C PHE A 251 13.65 3.49 -8.70
N ALA A 252 12.54 4.21 -8.49
CA ALA A 252 11.25 3.81 -9.01
C ALA A 252 11.12 3.97 -10.54
N GLN A 253 11.89 4.86 -11.16
CA GLN A 253 11.77 5.16 -12.59
C GLN A 253 12.54 4.25 -13.54
N PHE A 254 12.23 4.41 -14.83
CA PHE A 254 13.05 3.89 -15.91
C PHE A 254 14.31 4.75 -16.09
N GLU A 255 15.41 4.13 -16.51
CA GLU A 255 16.73 4.79 -16.65
C GLU A 255 16.72 6.04 -17.54
N ASN A 256 15.87 6.07 -18.58
CA ASN A 256 15.78 7.17 -19.54
C ASN A 256 14.63 8.15 -19.25
N PHE A 257 14.11 8.18 -18.03
CA PHE A 257 13.06 9.13 -17.66
C PHE A 257 13.58 10.57 -17.71
N SER A 258 12.82 11.47 -18.35
CA SER A 258 13.24 12.87 -18.59
C SER A 258 12.33 13.91 -17.92
N ASN A 259 11.09 13.58 -17.59
CA ASN A 259 10.10 14.53 -17.04
C ASN A 259 10.20 14.71 -15.51
N TRP A 260 11.41 14.94 -15.00
CA TRP A 260 11.68 15.07 -13.56
C TRP A 260 11.00 16.27 -12.91
N GLU A 261 10.74 17.31 -13.70
CA GLU A 261 10.06 18.55 -13.33
C GLU A 261 8.58 18.36 -13.00
N LYS A 262 7.95 17.31 -13.55
CA LYS A 262 6.53 16.99 -13.31
C LYS A 262 6.32 16.15 -12.06
N LEU A 263 7.39 15.64 -11.45
CA LEU A 263 7.28 14.88 -10.20
C LEU A 263 7.20 15.81 -9.00
N THR A 264 6.37 15.42 -8.04
CA THR A 264 6.22 16.15 -6.78
C THR A 264 7.57 16.27 -6.08
N LEU A 265 7.91 17.49 -5.67
CA LEU A 265 9.10 17.78 -4.87
C LEU A 265 8.88 17.34 -3.42
N ALA A 266 9.98 17.17 -2.68
CA ALA A 266 9.89 16.95 -1.24
C ALA A 266 9.08 18.08 -0.58
N PRO A 267 8.15 17.77 0.33
CA PRO A 267 7.43 18.80 1.06
C PRO A 267 8.43 19.65 1.85
N THR A 268 8.41 20.96 1.62
CA THR A 268 9.30 21.93 2.29
C THR A 268 8.81 22.30 3.69
N THR A 269 7.57 21.95 4.04
CA THR A 269 6.99 22.15 5.37
C THR A 269 6.86 20.81 6.09
N VAL A 270 7.67 20.65 7.14
CA VAL A 270 7.53 19.56 8.09
C VAL A 270 6.44 19.95 9.08
N LYS A 271 5.34 19.19 9.13
CA LYS A 271 4.59 19.13 10.40
C LYS A 271 5.53 18.47 11.38
N GLN A 272 6.18 19.26 12.24
CA GLN A 272 6.88 18.71 13.39
C GLN A 272 5.85 17.90 14.16
N ASP A 273 5.95 16.57 14.11
CA ASP A 273 5.36 15.71 15.12
C ASP A 273 6.12 16.07 16.41
N ARG A 274 5.65 17.11 17.12
CA ARG A 274 6.12 17.42 18.46
C ARG A 274 5.94 16.15 19.28
N SER A 275 6.92 15.84 20.15
CA SER A 275 6.77 14.74 21.12
C SER A 275 5.39 14.89 21.76
N SER A 276 4.59 13.83 21.65
CA SER A 276 3.32 13.82 22.35
C SER A 276 3.56 13.42 23.80
N LYS A 277 2.79 13.98 24.73
CA LYS A 277 2.83 13.58 26.14
C LYS A 277 2.79 12.06 26.34
N VAL A 278 2.04 11.35 25.49
CA VAL A 278 1.98 9.87 25.46
C VAL A 278 3.36 9.22 25.22
N GLN A 279 4.19 9.80 24.36
CA GLN A 279 5.56 9.30 24.13
C GLN A 279 6.45 9.60 25.32
N GLU A 280 6.38 10.82 25.85
CA GLU A 280 7.19 11.24 27.01
C GLU A 280 6.89 10.38 28.24
N ASP A 281 5.61 10.14 28.54
CA ASP A 281 5.16 9.27 29.64
C ASP A 281 5.65 7.82 29.44
N PHE A 282 5.65 7.31 28.20
CA PHE A 282 6.13 5.96 27.90
C PHE A 282 7.66 5.83 28.03
N LEU A 283 8.41 6.83 27.55
CA LEU A 283 9.86 6.89 27.70
C LEU A 283 10.25 6.94 29.18
N ALA A 284 9.59 7.80 29.96
CA ALA A 284 9.80 7.89 31.41
C ALA A 284 9.49 6.58 32.13
N LYS A 285 8.37 5.92 31.79
CA LYS A 285 7.96 4.62 32.38
C LYS A 285 8.94 3.49 32.06
N THR A 286 9.60 3.53 30.91
CA THR A 286 10.51 2.46 30.46
C THR A 286 11.98 2.75 30.72
N GLY A 287 12.33 3.97 31.13
CA GLY A 287 13.72 4.40 31.29
C GLY A 287 14.51 4.42 29.99
N LYS A 288 13.83 4.49 28.84
CA LYS A 288 14.42 4.49 27.50
C LYS A 288 14.34 5.87 26.86
N THR A 289 15.10 6.06 25.80
CA THR A 289 15.12 7.25 24.96
C THR A 289 14.44 6.99 23.62
N HIS A 290 14.12 8.05 22.86
CA HIS A 290 13.54 7.90 21.52
C HIS A 290 14.46 7.12 20.56
N ALA A 291 15.77 7.31 20.70
CA ALA A 291 16.80 6.65 19.90
C ALA A 291 16.83 5.12 20.08
N ASP A 292 16.41 4.62 21.25
CA ASP A 292 16.32 3.17 21.52
C ASP A 292 15.29 2.45 20.65
N PHE A 293 14.40 3.21 20.00
CA PHE A 293 13.34 2.70 19.13
C PHE A 293 13.56 3.02 17.64
N GLU A 294 14.77 3.49 17.29
CA GLU A 294 15.17 3.64 15.91
C GLU A 294 15.10 2.31 15.17
N PHE A 295 14.36 2.30 14.06
CA PHE A 295 14.29 1.12 13.24
C PHE A 295 15.45 1.10 12.25
N LYS A 296 16.49 0.33 12.52
CA LYS A 296 17.73 0.32 11.73
C LYS A 296 17.57 -0.42 10.41
N ALA A 297 18.34 -0.01 9.40
CA ALA A 297 18.46 -0.72 8.13
C ALA A 297 19.02 -2.14 8.33
N VAL A 298 18.57 -3.08 7.50
CA VAL A 298 19.16 -4.42 7.45
C VAL A 298 20.52 -4.33 6.76
N LYS A 299 21.54 -4.96 7.37
CA LYS A 299 22.91 -5.01 6.84
C LYS A 299 23.08 -6.16 5.86
#